data_AF-A0A164H1T4-F1
#
_entry.id   AF-A0A164H1T4-F1
#
_cell.length_a   1.000
_cell.length_b   1.000
_cell.length_c   1.000
_cell.angle_alpha   90.00
_cell.angle_beta   90.00
_cell.angle_gamma   90.00
#
_symmetry.space_group_name_H-M   'P 1'
#
loop_
_entity.id
_entity.type
_entity.pdbx_description
1 polymer ?
#
loop_
_entity_poly.entity_id
_entity_poly.type
_entity_poly.pdbx_seq_one_letter_code
_entity_poly.pdbx_strand_id
1 'polypeptide(L)'
;KLTNGLGYCYTKKRVNGKSFTWRCSTRRPQDPCKAIITQKIRSGRNYLVDYSQEDFQEKLHNQDSGVHHNHPPDHGNHERIPIFKNAKKEALLEKFKPPRRIIFDELKKNKELAGRDMPDVENATRRLKYLRSKSMPPNPRKDEPFFEINVEFFTPDFFQ
;
A
#
# COMPACT_ATOMS: atom_id res chain seq x y z
N LYS A 1 2.17 -4.45 -5.08
CA LYS A 1 3.61 -4.79 -4.97
C LYS A 1 3.75 -5.66 -3.73
N LEU A 2 4.53 -6.72 -3.84
CA LEU A 2 4.84 -7.62 -2.73
C LEU A 2 6.28 -7.31 -2.30
N THR A 3 6.59 -7.38 -1.01
CA THR A 3 7.97 -7.34 -0.53
C THR A 3 8.14 -8.42 0.50
N ASN A 4 9.25 -9.15 0.43
CA ASN A 4 9.55 -10.21 1.39
C ASN A 4 10.29 -9.66 2.63
N GLY A 5 10.52 -10.52 3.63
CA GLY A 5 11.21 -10.17 4.87
C GLY A 5 12.64 -9.65 4.66
N LEU A 6 13.27 -9.98 3.54
CA LEU A 6 14.61 -9.51 3.18
C LEU A 6 14.62 -8.13 2.48
N GLY A 7 13.46 -7.55 2.15
CA GLY A 7 13.36 -6.24 1.49
C GLY A 7 13.29 -6.29 -0.05
N TYR A 8 13.32 -7.47 -0.66
CA TYR A 8 13.16 -7.60 -2.11
C TYR A 8 11.73 -7.27 -2.57
N CYS A 9 11.61 -6.36 -3.54
CA CYS A 9 10.34 -5.97 -4.13
C CYS A 9 9.96 -6.85 -5.32
N TYR A 10 8.69 -7.25 -5.37
CA TYR A 10 8.10 -7.96 -6.49
C TYR A 10 6.85 -7.26 -7.06
N THR A 11 6.75 -7.31 -8.38
CA THR A 11 5.58 -6.87 -9.15
C THR A 11 4.85 -8.09 -9.70
N LYS A 12 3.53 -7.99 -9.78
CA LYS A 12 2.70 -9.08 -10.32
C LYS A 12 3.06 -9.26 -11.80
N LYS A 13 3.50 -10.46 -12.18
CA LYS A 13 3.85 -10.82 -13.57
C LYS A 13 2.65 -11.40 -14.31
N ARG A 14 2.00 -12.39 -13.72
CA ARG A 14 0.85 -13.09 -14.31
C ARG A 14 -0.03 -13.74 -13.24
N VAL A 15 -1.27 -14.02 -13.61
CA VAL A 15 -2.18 -14.91 -12.89
C VAL A 15 -2.28 -16.19 -13.71
N ASN A 16 -2.13 -17.35 -13.07
CA ASN A 16 -2.37 -18.63 -13.71
C ASN A 16 -3.29 -19.48 -12.82
N GLY A 17 -4.57 -19.55 -13.19
CA GLY A 17 -5.60 -20.28 -12.45
C GLY A 17 -5.56 -19.98 -10.96
N LYS A 18 -5.04 -20.93 -10.18
CA LYS A 18 -4.92 -20.88 -8.71
C LYS A 18 -3.58 -20.35 -8.20
N SER A 19 -2.86 -19.54 -8.99
CA SER A 19 -1.55 -19.00 -8.58
C SER A 19 -1.26 -17.61 -9.15
N PHE A 20 -0.51 -16.81 -8.39
CA PHE A 20 0.17 -15.62 -8.88
C PHE A 20 1.64 -15.92 -9.11
N THR A 21 2.16 -15.41 -10.21
CA THR A 21 3.60 -15.30 -10.42
C THR A 21 4.02 -13.85 -10.19
N TRP A 22 4.95 -13.65 -9.28
CA TRP A 22 5.55 -12.37 -8.93
C TRP A 22 6.97 -12.33 -9.49
N ARG A 23 7.36 -11.23 -10.14
CA ARG A 23 8.72 -11.01 -10.66
C ARG A 23 9.40 -9.93 -9.85
N CYS A 24 10.72 -10.00 -9.68
CA CYS A 24 11.46 -8.92 -9.05
C CYS A 24 11.23 -7.59 -9.79
N SER A 25 11.15 -6.52 -9.01
CA SER A 25 10.85 -5.17 -9.50
C SER A 25 12.09 -4.44 -9.99
N THR A 26 13.28 -4.85 -9.56
CA THR A 26 14.55 -4.27 -9.99
C THR A 26 14.79 -4.58 -11.45
N ARG A 27 14.83 -3.54 -12.28
CA ARG A 27 15.10 -3.62 -13.72
C ARG A 27 16.31 -2.76 -14.02
N ARG A 28 17.50 -3.35 -14.01
CA ARG A 28 18.63 -2.74 -14.73
C ARG A 28 18.38 -2.99 -16.22
N PRO A 29 18.46 -1.98 -17.11
CA PRO A 29 18.14 -2.15 -18.53
C PRO A 29 18.96 -3.27 -19.19
N GLN A 30 20.22 -3.42 -18.80
CA GLN A 30 21.16 -4.38 -19.39
C GLN A 30 21.11 -5.76 -18.73
N ASP A 31 20.79 -5.85 -17.44
CA ASP A 31 20.75 -7.12 -16.70
C ASP A 31 19.57 -7.14 -15.70
N PRO A 32 18.34 -7.39 -16.18
CA PRO A 32 17.16 -7.38 -15.33
C PRO A 32 17.15 -8.61 -14.40
N CYS A 33 16.75 -8.39 -13.16
CA CYS A 33 16.63 -9.48 -12.20
C CYS A 33 15.60 -10.52 -12.66
N LYS A 34 16.03 -11.78 -12.75
CA LYS A 34 15.20 -12.92 -13.19
C LYS A 34 14.47 -13.61 -12.03
N ALA A 35 14.64 -13.13 -10.80
CA ALA A 35 14.01 -13.70 -9.61
C ALA A 35 12.47 -13.64 -9.68
N ILE A 36 11.83 -14.76 -9.36
CA ILE A 36 10.40 -14.98 -9.43
C ILE A 36 9.93 -15.72 -8.18
N ILE A 37 8.80 -15.29 -7.63
CA ILE A 37 8.09 -15.98 -6.54
C ILE A 37 6.73 -16.43 -7.06
N THR A 38 6.27 -17.60 -6.60
CA THR A 38 4.91 -18.08 -6.85
C THR A 38 4.09 -18.06 -5.56
N GLN A 39 2.88 -17.52 -5.64
CA GLN A 39 1.93 -17.49 -4.55
C GLN A 39 0.68 -18.28 -4.94
N LYS A 40 0.27 -19.24 -4.12
CA LYS A 40 -0.97 -19.99 -4.30
C LYS A 40 -2.17 -19.11 -3.93
N ILE A 41 -3.22 -19.17 -4.75
CA ILE A 41 -4.49 -18.49 -4.48
C ILE A 41 -5.41 -19.52 -3.81
N ARG A 42 -5.69 -19.33 -2.52
CA ARG A 42 -6.69 -20.16 -1.81
C ARG A 42 -8.09 -19.57 -2.00
N SER A 43 -9.02 -20.42 -2.39
CA SER A 43 -10.44 -20.06 -2.51
C SER A 43 -10.99 -19.60 -1.15
N GLY A 44 -11.83 -18.55 -1.14
CA GLY A 44 -12.46 -18.04 0.07
C GLY A 44 -11.60 -17.10 0.93
N ARG A 45 -10.35 -16.81 0.54
CA ARG A 45 -9.50 -15.78 1.18
C ARG A 45 -9.27 -14.62 0.23
N ASN A 46 -9.33 -13.40 0.75
CA ASN A 46 -8.90 -12.24 -0.03
C ASN A 46 -7.37 -12.21 -0.05
N TYR A 47 -6.78 -12.60 -1.16
CA TYR A 47 -5.33 -12.69 -1.35
C TYR A 47 -4.56 -11.36 -1.20
N LEU A 48 -5.27 -10.23 -1.13
CA LEU A 48 -4.68 -8.91 -0.85
C LEU A 48 -4.65 -8.58 0.65
N VAL A 49 -5.38 -9.33 1.47
CA VAL A 49 -5.66 -9.02 2.88
C VAL A 49 -5.14 -10.13 3.79
N ASP A 50 -5.42 -11.39 3.46
CA ASP A 50 -5.10 -12.56 4.28
C ASP A 50 -3.88 -13.31 3.72
N TYR A 51 -2.69 -12.81 4.07
CA TYR A 51 -1.42 -13.43 3.67
C TYR A 51 -1.06 -14.56 4.66
N SER A 52 -0.86 -15.78 4.16
CA SER A 52 -0.14 -16.84 4.88
C SER A 52 1.22 -17.06 4.22
N GLN A 53 2.28 -17.20 5.02
CA GLN A 53 3.61 -17.54 4.52
C GLN A 53 3.60 -18.87 3.76
N GLU A 54 2.74 -19.81 4.18
CA GLU A 54 2.56 -21.11 3.53
C GLU A 54 2.04 -21.02 2.08
N ASP A 55 1.39 -19.90 1.73
CA ASP A 55 0.88 -19.69 0.37
C ASP A 55 2.00 -19.32 -0.61
N PHE A 56 3.18 -18.96 -0.09
CA PHE A 56 4.34 -18.62 -0.89
C PHE A 56 5.22 -19.86 -1.02
N GLN A 57 5.28 -20.39 -2.25
CA GLN A 57 6.42 -21.19 -2.65
C GLN A 57 7.49 -20.23 -3.14
N GLU A 58 8.34 -19.83 -2.20
CA GLU A 58 9.64 -19.28 -2.54
C GLU A 58 10.46 -20.43 -3.14
N LYS A 59 10.84 -20.32 -4.41
CA LYS A 59 12.03 -21.06 -4.84
C LYS A 59 13.16 -20.45 -4.01
N LEU A 60 13.56 -21.15 -2.94
CA LEU A 60 14.55 -20.66 -2.00
C LEU A 60 15.69 -20.02 -2.77
N HIS A 61 15.98 -18.78 -2.41
CA HIS A 61 17.07 -17.96 -2.93
C HIS A 61 18.41 -18.50 -2.40
N ASN A 62 18.63 -19.81 -2.47
CA ASN A 62 19.87 -20.47 -2.10
C ASN A 62 20.67 -20.66 -3.38
N GLN A 63 21.99 -20.43 -3.29
CA GLN A 63 22.97 -20.56 -4.38
C GLN A 63 22.73 -21.77 -5.31
N ASP A 64 22.16 -22.84 -4.77
CA ASP A 64 21.90 -24.12 -5.46
C ASP A 64 20.68 -24.14 -6.42
N SER A 65 19.71 -23.21 -6.29
CA SER A 65 18.47 -23.24 -7.10
C SER A 65 18.57 -22.50 -8.45
N GLY A 66 19.69 -21.80 -8.70
CA GLY A 66 20.01 -21.15 -9.98
C GLY A 66 19.19 -19.89 -10.33
N VAL A 67 18.30 -19.41 -9.45
CA VAL A 67 17.50 -18.18 -9.69
C VAL A 67 17.79 -17.12 -8.63
N HIS A 68 18.98 -16.52 -8.73
CA HIS A 68 19.46 -15.52 -7.77
C HIS A 68 18.98 -14.11 -8.11
N HIS A 69 18.86 -13.28 -7.08
CA HIS A 69 18.91 -11.84 -7.31
C HIS A 69 20.32 -11.47 -7.75
N ASN A 70 20.42 -10.70 -8.83
CA ASN A 70 21.67 -10.09 -9.29
C ASN A 70 21.91 -8.71 -8.64
N HIS A 71 21.23 -8.43 -7.53
CA HIS A 71 21.30 -7.16 -6.81
C HIS A 71 21.08 -7.39 -5.32
N PRO A 72 21.62 -6.51 -4.46
CA PRO A 72 21.37 -6.60 -3.03
C PRO A 72 19.90 -6.32 -2.70
N PRO A 73 19.41 -6.79 -1.54
CA PRO A 73 18.11 -6.41 -1.03
C PRO A 73 18.04 -4.91 -0.71
N ASP A 74 16.82 -4.36 -0.78
CA ASP A 74 16.54 -3.00 -0.31
C ASP A 74 16.13 -3.06 1.17
N HIS A 75 17.13 -3.05 2.05
CA HIS A 75 16.94 -3.18 3.50
C HIS A 75 16.00 -2.12 4.07
N GLY A 76 16.10 -0.86 3.63
CA GLY A 76 15.16 0.19 4.04
C GLY A 76 13.73 -0.06 3.62
N ASN A 77 13.48 -0.90 2.63
CA ASN A 77 12.12 -1.22 2.22
C ASN A 77 11.42 -2.17 3.20
N HIS A 78 12.18 -2.99 3.91
CA HIS A 78 11.64 -3.79 5.02
C HIS A 78 11.04 -2.88 6.09
N GLU A 79 11.76 -1.81 6.46
CA GLU A 79 11.33 -0.85 7.49
C GLU A 79 10.18 0.06 7.02
N ARG A 80 10.22 0.50 5.76
CA ARG A 80 9.18 1.40 5.19
C ARG A 80 7.81 0.76 5.07
N ILE A 81 7.72 -0.56 4.91
CA ILE A 81 6.44 -1.23 4.61
C ILE A 81 5.47 -1.24 5.79
N PRO A 82 5.88 -1.62 7.01
CA PRO A 82 5.06 -1.48 8.20
C PRO A 82 4.50 -0.07 8.36
N ILE A 83 5.35 0.95 8.19
CA ILE A 83 4.96 2.38 8.27
C ILE A 83 3.83 2.68 7.30
N PHE A 84 3.99 2.32 6.03
CA PHE A 84 2.95 2.58 5.03
C PHE A 84 1.68 1.74 5.26
N LYS A 85 1.81 0.52 5.76
CA LYS A 85 0.66 -0.35 6.07
C LYS A 85 -0.16 0.24 7.20
N ASN A 86 0.49 0.69 8.26
CA ASN A 86 -0.14 1.31 9.42
C ASN A 86 -0.76 2.66 9.07
N ALA A 87 -0.01 3.52 8.37
CA ALA A 87 -0.49 4.83 7.94
C ALA A 87 -1.74 4.73 7.04
N LYS A 88 -1.83 3.70 6.18
CA LYS A 88 -3.04 3.46 5.38
C LYS A 88 -4.24 3.05 6.23
N LYS A 89 -4.04 2.21 7.25
CA LYS A 89 -5.10 1.82 8.18
C LYS A 89 -5.60 3.04 8.96
N GLU A 90 -4.67 3.80 9.54
CA GLU A 90 -4.99 5.02 10.30
C GLU A 90 -5.66 6.08 9.40
N ALA A 91 -5.22 6.23 8.14
CA ALA A 91 -5.84 7.20 7.22
C ALA A 91 -7.31 6.91 6.91
N LEU A 92 -7.75 5.65 6.98
CA LEU A 92 -9.15 5.27 6.79
C LEU A 92 -9.99 5.49 8.05
N LEU A 93 -9.39 5.31 9.24
CA LEU A 93 -10.04 5.54 10.53
C LEU A 93 -10.14 7.03 10.85
N GLU A 94 -9.01 7.73 10.81
CA GLU A 94 -8.85 9.14 11.23
C GLU A 94 -9.08 10.10 10.06
N LYS A 95 -10.31 10.12 9.50
CA LYS A 95 -10.62 10.87 8.26
C LYS A 95 -10.30 12.37 8.33
N PHE A 96 -10.44 12.97 9.51
CA PHE A 96 -10.21 14.40 9.74
C PHE A 96 -8.75 14.76 10.00
N LYS A 97 -7.92 13.78 10.41
CA LYS A 97 -6.50 14.02 10.65
C LYS A 97 -5.76 14.23 9.33
N PRO A 98 -4.89 15.24 9.16
CA PRO A 98 -4.18 15.45 7.91
C PRO A 98 -3.30 14.24 7.52
N PRO A 99 -3.32 13.78 6.26
CA PRO A 99 -2.55 12.59 5.85
C PRO A 99 -1.04 12.71 6.07
N ARG A 100 -0.49 13.92 5.94
CA ARG A 100 0.92 14.19 6.21
C ARG A 100 1.28 13.96 7.68
N ARG A 101 0.36 14.33 8.59
CA ARG A 101 0.54 14.12 10.04
C ARG A 101 0.51 12.63 10.39
N ILE A 102 -0.37 11.86 9.77
CA ILE A 102 -0.41 10.39 9.94
C ILE A 102 0.92 9.75 9.57
N ILE A 103 1.52 10.16 8.43
CA ILE A 103 2.84 9.66 8.02
C ILE A 103 3.90 10.02 9.05
N PHE A 104 3.94 11.27 9.53
CA PHE A 104 4.92 11.68 10.54
C PHE A 104 4.75 10.96 11.88
N ASP A 105 3.52 10.72 12.32
CA ASP A 105 3.25 10.00 13.56
C ASP A 105 3.72 8.54 13.46
N GLU A 106 3.52 7.88 12.31
CA GLU A 106 4.06 6.54 12.06
C GLU A 106 5.59 6.51 11.93
N LEU A 107 6.19 7.55 11.34
CA LEU A 107 7.64 7.69 11.29
C LEU A 107 8.24 7.85 12.69
N LYS A 108 7.62 8.67 13.54
CA LYS A 108 8.09 8.92 14.91
C LYS A 108 8.06 7.68 15.79
N LYS A 109 7.22 6.69 15.48
CA LYS A 109 7.20 5.39 16.18
C LYS A 109 8.45 4.55 15.89
N ASN A 110 9.13 4.78 14.76
CA ASN A 110 10.31 4.04 14.33
C ASN A 110 11.57 4.89 14.52
N LYS A 111 12.32 4.64 15.60
CA LYS A 111 13.51 5.45 15.97
C LYS A 111 14.76 5.16 15.14
N GLU A 112 14.77 4.08 14.36
CA GLU A 112 15.98 3.53 13.75
C GLU A 112 16.11 3.81 12.23
N LEU A 113 15.14 4.50 11.62
CA LEU A 113 15.19 4.81 10.19
C LEU A 113 16.29 5.83 9.86
N ALA A 114 17.37 5.35 9.25
CA ALA A 114 18.42 6.21 8.73
C ALA A 114 17.93 7.00 7.49
N GLY A 115 18.56 8.14 7.21
CA GLY A 115 18.11 9.08 6.17
C GLY A 115 17.94 8.47 4.77
N ARG A 116 18.72 7.44 4.41
CA ARG A 116 18.59 6.71 3.14
C ARG A 116 17.31 5.89 3.05
N ASP A 117 16.83 5.40 4.18
CA ASP A 117 15.70 4.49 4.31
C ASP A 117 14.40 5.24 4.67
N MET A 118 14.51 6.56 4.86
CA MET A 118 13.38 7.45 5.07
C MET A 118 12.42 7.37 3.86
N PRO A 119 11.13 7.09 4.07
CA PRO A 119 10.17 7.09 2.99
C PRO A 119 9.94 8.49 2.44
N ASP A 120 9.69 8.58 1.14
CA ASP A 120 9.22 9.78 0.47
C ASP A 120 7.85 10.21 1.03
N VAL A 121 7.87 11.20 1.92
CA VAL A 121 6.71 11.70 2.67
C VAL A 121 5.67 12.30 1.74
N GLU A 122 6.08 12.97 0.66
CA GLU A 122 5.15 13.64 -0.25
C GLU A 122 4.36 12.61 -1.07
N ASN A 123 5.07 11.63 -1.63
CA ASN A 123 4.45 10.54 -2.38
C ASN A 123 3.56 9.68 -1.47
N ALA A 124 3.98 9.45 -0.22
CA ALA A 124 3.17 8.77 0.78
C ALA A 124 1.88 9.54 1.10
N THR A 125 2.00 10.84 1.35
CA THR A 125 0.88 11.74 1.61
C THR A 125 -0.11 11.73 0.44
N ARG A 126 0.38 11.82 -0.80
CA ARG A 126 -0.45 11.74 -2.01
C ARG A 126 -1.21 10.42 -2.10
N ARG A 127 -0.57 9.30 -1.78
CA ARG A 127 -1.22 7.97 -1.77
C ARG A 127 -2.31 7.87 -0.72
N LEU A 128 -2.12 8.46 0.46
CA LEU A 128 -3.15 8.49 1.51
C LEU A 128 -4.34 9.37 1.10
N LYS A 129 -4.09 10.54 0.47
CA LYS A 129 -5.16 11.40 -0.08
C LYS A 129 -6.01 10.64 -1.10
N TYR A 130 -5.36 9.94 -2.04
CA TYR A 130 -6.02 9.11 -3.04
C TYR A 130 -6.80 7.94 -2.43
N LEU A 131 -6.26 7.32 -1.38
CA LEU A 131 -6.97 6.26 -0.64
C LEU A 131 -8.26 6.82 -0.02
N ARG A 132 -8.18 7.98 0.63
CA ARG A 132 -9.35 8.64 1.23
C ARG A 132 -10.40 9.00 0.19
N SER A 133 -10.00 9.59 -0.93
CA SER A 133 -10.96 9.99 -1.98
C SER A 133 -11.76 8.81 -2.54
N LYS A 134 -11.23 7.57 -2.46
CA LYS A 134 -11.97 6.36 -2.81
C LYS A 134 -12.92 5.85 -1.73
N SER A 135 -12.66 6.19 -0.47
CA SER A 135 -13.47 5.79 0.68
C SER A 135 -14.53 6.82 1.06
N MET A 136 -14.40 8.04 0.58
CA MET A 136 -15.41 9.08 0.76
C MET A 136 -16.58 8.80 -0.19
N PRO A 137 -17.81 9.15 0.21
CA PRO A 137 -18.92 9.17 -0.73
C PRO A 137 -18.56 10.06 -1.93
N PRO A 138 -19.09 9.76 -3.13
CA PRO A 138 -18.91 10.62 -4.28
C PRO A 138 -19.32 12.04 -3.90
N ASN A 139 -18.57 13.03 -4.39
CA ASN A 139 -19.04 14.41 -4.28
C ASN A 139 -20.44 14.46 -4.87
N PRO A 140 -21.41 15.09 -4.19
CA PRO A 140 -22.74 15.23 -4.75
C PRO A 140 -22.64 16.00 -6.06
N ARG A 141 -23.55 15.66 -6.96
CA ARG A 141 -23.68 16.37 -8.22
C ARG A 141 -24.03 17.82 -7.90
N LYS A 142 -23.65 18.75 -8.78
CA LYS A 142 -24.02 20.18 -8.63
C LYS A 142 -25.52 20.37 -8.42
N ASP A 143 -26.31 19.42 -8.91
CA ASP A 143 -27.77 19.47 -8.97
C ASP A 143 -28.41 18.63 -7.84
N GLU A 144 -27.62 17.99 -6.97
CA GLU A 144 -28.11 17.26 -5.79
C GLU A 144 -27.71 18.02 -4.51
N PRO A 145 -28.67 18.61 -3.78
CA PRO A 145 -28.38 19.28 -2.52
C PRO A 145 -27.82 18.28 -1.49
N PHE A 146 -26.74 18.67 -0.81
CA PHE A 146 -25.99 17.84 0.15
C PHE A 146 -26.83 17.44 1.39
N PHE A 147 -27.86 18.25 1.70
CA PHE A 147 -28.77 18.07 2.82
C PHE A 147 -30.16 18.55 2.39
N GLU A 148 -31.22 17.86 2.80
CA GLU A 148 -32.57 18.42 2.77
C GLU A 148 -32.63 19.55 3.82
N ILE A 149 -32.74 20.79 3.34
CA ILE A 149 -32.94 21.94 4.21
C ILE A 149 -34.43 21.95 4.56
N ASN A 150 -34.77 21.49 5.77
CA ASN A 150 -36.13 21.65 6.30
C ASN A 150 -36.33 23.13 6.66
N VAL A 151 -36.96 23.86 5.76
CA VAL A 151 -37.18 25.30 5.85
C VAL A 151 -38.05 25.65 7.07
N GLU A 152 -38.83 24.69 7.58
CA GLU A 152 -39.66 24.82 8.78
C GLU A 152 -38.86 25.13 10.07
N PHE A 153 -37.56 24.81 10.12
CA PHE A 153 -36.72 25.13 11.27
C PHE A 153 -36.18 26.56 11.27
N PHE A 154 -36.34 27.30 10.17
CA PHE A 154 -35.89 28.68 10.07
C PHE A 154 -37.05 29.63 10.37
N THR A 155 -36.79 30.64 11.19
CA THR A 155 -37.74 31.72 11.44
C THR A 155 -38.04 32.47 10.13
N PRO A 156 -39.25 33.04 9.96
CA PRO A 156 -39.68 33.68 8.71
C PRO A 156 -38.69 34.70 8.13
N ASP A 157 -37.90 35.37 8.97
CA ASP A 157 -36.96 36.43 8.57
C ASP A 157 -35.48 35.97 8.45
N PHE A 158 -35.19 34.66 8.44
CA PHE A 158 -33.81 34.18 8.47
C PHE A 158 -32.98 34.51 7.21
N PHE A 159 -33.61 34.70 6.05
CA PHE A 159 -32.95 34.95 4.77
C PHE A 159 -33.10 36.38 4.24
N GLN A 160 -33.53 37.34 5.09
CA GLN A 160 -33.55 38.76 4.73
C GLN A 160 -32.17 39.40 4.82
#